data_AF-A0A9Q4G8H4-F1
#
_entry.id   AF-A0A9Q4G8H4-F1
#
_cell.length_a   1.000
_cell.length_b   1.000
_cell.length_c   1.000
_cell.angle_alpha   90.00
_cell.angle_beta   90.00
_cell.angle_gamma   90.00
#
_symmetry.space_group_name_H-M   'P 1'
#
loop_
_entity.id
_entity.type
_entity.pdbx_description
1 polymer ?
#
loop_
_entity_poly.entity_id
_entity_poly.type
_entity_poly.pdbx_seq_one_letter_code
_entity_poly.pdbx_strand_id
1 'polypeptide(L)'
;MNYKILFVDDEKNVLSGYERNLRLRFEVVCSQSALEAVEIIRKAEENKDPFAVVISDYRMPEMDGNKFLSLSRQIAPNSVRVMLTGYAEVHLAIEAVNEGNVFRFLTKPCSNEKLLLTLKAAAEQYRLIVAEKELLDKTLKGSIKVLVDILSIANPVAFSRAGNILKIAKRLSGNLDPDLKWQVEIAALLSQIGCIAVPEEILHKKRDGQTLSLKEKELFLSHPQVGKSLIKNIPRLEDIAESISFQFKKFTAIDFKGDGRHEERVAIIARILKHANDLNTLIEANRSEAQVLAEFQTKYDSEFETDLEIEKTDFEKNYAPKNLLLKQLLPGMILRHDIIDKNGLALVAQGQELSEAMILKLMSFAQLNRIIEPIPVYVPRNEEKMP
;
A
#
# COMPACT_ATOMS: atom_id res chain seq x y z
N MET A 1 3.88 17.45 -20.02
CA MET A 1 2.60 17.11 -19.34
C MET A 1 1.80 18.38 -19.25
N ASN A 2 0.54 18.38 -19.72
CA ASN A 2 -0.38 19.48 -19.43
C ASN A 2 -0.93 19.24 -18.04
N TYR A 3 -0.73 20.17 -17.11
CA TYR A 3 -1.32 20.08 -15.78
C TYR A 3 -2.80 20.39 -15.85
N LYS A 4 -3.61 19.63 -15.11
CA LYS A 4 -5.06 19.82 -15.00
C LYS A 4 -5.37 20.87 -13.94
N ILE A 5 -6.14 21.89 -14.31
CA ILE A 5 -6.46 23.04 -13.47
C ILE A 5 -7.97 23.23 -13.41
N LEU A 6 -8.51 23.32 -12.20
CA LEU A 6 -9.92 23.61 -11.96
C LEU A 6 -10.10 25.09 -11.63
N PHE A 7 -10.92 25.79 -12.40
CA PHE A 7 -11.37 27.15 -12.12
C PHE A 7 -12.80 27.13 -11.59
N VAL A 8 -13.03 27.85 -10.48
CA VAL A 8 -14.35 28.00 -9.86
C VAL A 8 -14.68 29.48 -9.71
N ASP A 9 -15.75 29.92 -10.37
CA ASP A 9 -16.20 31.31 -10.41
C ASP A 9 -17.68 31.32 -10.85
N ASP A 10 -18.55 32.09 -10.22
CA ASP A 10 -19.98 32.12 -10.57
C ASP A 10 -20.23 32.83 -11.93
N GLU A 11 -19.28 33.63 -12.40
CA GLU A 11 -19.38 34.35 -13.67
C GLU A 11 -18.91 33.50 -14.89
N LYS A 12 -19.86 32.98 -15.67
CA LYS A 12 -19.59 32.19 -16.89
C LYS A 12 -18.62 32.86 -17.87
N ASN A 13 -18.73 34.18 -18.04
CA ASN A 13 -17.91 34.95 -18.96
C ASN A 13 -16.44 34.98 -18.53
N VAL A 14 -16.20 35.03 -17.23
CA VAL A 14 -14.86 35.01 -16.62
C VAL A 14 -14.22 33.63 -16.86
N LEU A 15 -14.95 32.54 -16.57
CA LEU A 15 -14.50 31.16 -16.84
C LEU A 15 -14.16 30.93 -18.31
N SER A 16 -15.03 31.38 -19.23
CA SER A 16 -14.78 31.31 -20.68
C SER A 16 -13.53 32.10 -21.10
N GLY A 17 -13.23 33.20 -20.39
CA GLY A 17 -12.00 33.95 -20.54
C GLY A 17 -10.76 33.14 -20.18
N TYR A 18 -10.77 32.49 -19.01
CA TYR A 18 -9.66 31.64 -18.55
C TYR A 18 -9.41 30.46 -19.49
N GLU A 19 -10.46 29.73 -19.87
CA GLU A 19 -10.36 28.59 -20.77
C GLU A 19 -9.70 28.97 -22.11
N ARG A 20 -10.18 30.04 -22.75
CA ARG A 20 -9.62 30.53 -24.03
C ARG A 20 -8.14 30.90 -23.92
N ASN A 21 -7.76 31.56 -22.82
CA ASN A 21 -6.40 32.08 -22.63
C ASN A 21 -5.39 30.99 -22.24
N LEU A 22 -5.85 29.88 -21.64
CA LEU A 22 -4.99 28.90 -20.98
C LEU A 22 -5.01 27.50 -21.61
N ARG A 23 -5.99 27.16 -22.46
CA ARG A 23 -6.16 25.83 -23.08
C ARG A 23 -4.93 25.27 -23.82
N LEU A 24 -4.03 26.13 -24.31
CA LEU A 24 -2.81 25.69 -25.01
C LEU A 24 -1.67 25.30 -24.06
N ARG A 25 -1.81 25.55 -22.75
CA ARG A 25 -0.75 25.40 -21.74
C ARG A 25 -1.14 24.49 -20.58
N PHE A 26 -2.45 24.32 -20.36
CA PHE A 26 -3.02 23.55 -19.27
C PHE A 26 -4.28 22.85 -19.77
N GLU A 27 -4.64 21.75 -19.11
CA GLU A 27 -5.97 21.18 -19.23
C GLU A 27 -6.88 21.93 -18.27
N VAL A 28 -7.80 22.74 -18.81
CA VAL A 28 -8.64 23.64 -18.02
C VAL A 28 -10.02 23.01 -17.86
N VAL A 29 -10.45 22.87 -16.61
CA VAL A 29 -11.83 22.51 -16.24
C VAL A 29 -12.41 23.69 -15.48
N CYS A 30 -13.68 24.00 -15.73
CA CYS A 30 -14.37 25.12 -15.11
C CYS A 30 -15.64 24.64 -14.40
N SER A 31 -16.00 25.28 -13.31
CA SER A 31 -17.28 25.09 -12.61
C SER A 31 -17.84 26.42 -12.13
N GLN A 32 -19.16 26.56 -12.16
CA GLN A 32 -19.84 27.78 -11.74
C GLN A 32 -20.26 27.77 -10.26
N SER A 33 -20.02 26.65 -9.56
CA SER A 33 -20.45 26.45 -8.18
C SER A 33 -19.39 25.70 -7.39
N ALA A 34 -19.14 26.14 -6.16
CA ALA A 34 -18.26 25.43 -5.23
C ALA A 34 -18.73 23.99 -4.96
N LEU A 35 -20.04 23.74 -4.90
CA LEU A 35 -20.59 22.41 -4.64
C LEU A 35 -20.33 21.46 -5.81
N GLU A 36 -20.54 21.93 -7.04
CA GLU A 36 -20.23 21.16 -8.24
C GLU A 36 -18.72 20.90 -8.34
N ALA A 37 -17.90 21.91 -8.06
CA ALA A 37 -16.44 21.79 -8.05
C ALA A 37 -15.94 20.74 -7.05
N VAL A 38 -16.55 20.64 -5.86
CA VAL A 38 -16.23 19.59 -4.87
C VAL A 38 -16.45 18.19 -5.45
N GLU A 39 -17.58 17.97 -6.14
CA GLU A 39 -17.87 16.66 -6.75
C GLU A 39 -16.96 16.36 -7.94
N ILE A 40 -16.59 17.37 -8.73
CA ILE A 40 -15.61 17.26 -9.81
C ILE A 40 -14.24 16.83 -9.25
N ILE A 41 -13.78 17.45 -8.15
CA ILE A 41 -12.53 17.07 -7.49
C ILE A 41 -12.61 15.62 -6.98
N ARG A 42 -13.71 15.25 -6.33
CA ARG A 42 -13.90 13.89 -5.78
C ARG A 42 -13.80 12.83 -6.89
N LYS A 43 -14.51 13.03 -8.00
CA LYS A 43 -14.44 12.14 -9.17
C LYS A 43 -13.05 12.10 -9.80
N ALA A 44 -12.34 13.23 -9.83
CA ALA A 44 -10.97 13.29 -10.35
C ALA A 44 -10.00 12.46 -9.49
N GLU A 45 -10.10 12.55 -8.15
CA GLU A 45 -9.33 11.71 -7.23
C GLU A 45 -9.68 10.21 -7.38
N GLU A 46 -10.97 9.87 -7.45
CA GLU A 46 -11.44 8.49 -7.66
C GLU A 46 -10.92 7.88 -8.98
N ASN A 47 -10.91 8.69 -10.05
CA ASN A 47 -10.41 8.28 -11.36
C ASN A 47 -8.88 8.33 -11.51
N LYS A 48 -8.15 8.72 -10.45
CA LYS A 48 -6.69 8.91 -10.46
C LYS A 48 -6.22 9.90 -11.52
N ASP A 49 -7.02 10.93 -11.76
CA ASP A 49 -6.72 12.04 -12.66
C ASP A 49 -6.86 13.38 -11.92
N PRO A 50 -6.02 13.59 -10.87
CA PRO A 50 -6.20 14.69 -9.92
C PRO A 50 -5.87 16.06 -10.54
N PHE A 51 -6.50 17.10 -9.99
CA PHE A 51 -6.16 18.47 -10.35
C PHE A 51 -4.82 18.88 -9.72
N ALA A 52 -3.91 19.39 -10.54
CA ALA A 52 -2.66 19.95 -10.04
C ALA A 52 -2.91 21.27 -9.29
N VAL A 53 -3.82 22.10 -9.83
CA VAL A 53 -4.15 23.40 -9.28
C VAL A 53 -5.66 23.57 -9.21
N VAL A 54 -6.15 24.04 -8.06
CA VAL A 54 -7.54 24.46 -7.87
C VAL A 54 -7.52 25.97 -7.62
N ILE A 55 -8.22 26.73 -8.45
CA ILE A 55 -8.33 28.17 -8.33
C ILE A 55 -9.79 28.59 -8.19
N SER A 56 -10.08 29.37 -7.16
CA SER A 56 -11.44 29.79 -6.82
C SER A 56 -11.53 31.30 -6.69
N ASP A 57 -12.63 31.88 -7.14
CA ASP A 57 -13.03 33.19 -6.64
C ASP A 57 -13.37 33.13 -5.15
N TYR A 58 -13.23 34.26 -4.47
CA TYR A 58 -13.59 34.41 -3.06
C TYR A 58 -15.12 34.54 -2.89
N ARG A 59 -15.79 35.36 -3.70
CA ARG A 59 -17.22 35.64 -3.57
C ARG A 59 -18.01 34.78 -4.54
N MET A 60 -18.58 33.70 -4.03
CA MET A 60 -19.51 32.88 -4.79
C MET A 60 -20.80 32.69 -3.99
N PRO A 61 -21.95 32.49 -4.66
CA PRO A 61 -23.19 32.12 -4.00
C PRO A 61 -23.04 30.84 -3.17
N GLU A 62 -23.80 30.75 -2.08
CA GLU A 62 -23.91 29.58 -1.17
C GLU A 62 -22.65 29.27 -0.34
N MET A 63 -21.48 29.20 -0.97
CA MET A 63 -20.21 28.87 -0.33
C MET A 63 -19.09 29.78 -0.85
N ASP A 64 -18.44 30.49 0.07
CA ASP A 64 -17.27 31.32 -0.25
C ASP A 64 -16.03 30.48 -0.62
N GLY A 65 -15.08 31.13 -1.29
CA GLY A 65 -13.85 30.49 -1.75
C GLY A 65 -12.99 29.91 -0.63
N ASN A 66 -13.01 30.48 0.60
CA ASN A 66 -12.20 29.94 1.69
C ASN A 66 -12.75 28.60 2.19
N LYS A 67 -14.06 28.51 2.40
CA LYS A 67 -14.75 27.27 2.76
C LYS A 67 -14.57 26.21 1.67
N PHE A 68 -14.75 26.60 0.41
CA PHE A 68 -14.52 25.71 -0.72
C PHE A 68 -13.09 25.17 -0.74
N LEU A 69 -12.08 26.04 -0.66
CA LEU A 69 -10.67 25.60 -0.71
C LEU A 69 -10.30 24.74 0.50
N SER A 70 -10.89 25.00 1.67
CA SER A 70 -10.74 24.15 2.86
C SER A 70 -11.31 22.75 2.63
N LEU A 71 -12.49 22.61 2.02
CA LEU A 71 -13.06 21.32 1.64
C LEU A 71 -12.23 20.63 0.55
N SER A 72 -11.78 21.39 -0.45
CA SER A 72 -10.93 20.85 -1.52
C SER A 72 -9.63 20.24 -0.97
N ARG A 73 -9.06 20.82 0.11
CA ARG A 73 -7.87 20.31 0.78
C ARG A 73 -8.11 18.96 1.47
N GLN A 74 -9.30 18.73 2.01
CA GLN A 74 -9.63 17.45 2.64
C GLN A 74 -9.80 16.33 1.61
N ILE A 75 -10.28 16.66 0.41
CA ILE A 75 -10.53 15.71 -0.67
C ILE A 75 -9.25 15.45 -1.46
N ALA A 76 -8.58 16.52 -1.90
CA ALA A 76 -7.39 16.54 -2.72
C ALA A 76 -6.26 17.32 -2.01
N PRO A 77 -5.61 16.71 -0.99
CA PRO A 77 -4.60 17.39 -0.17
C PRO A 77 -3.39 17.85 -0.98
N ASN A 78 -3.03 17.11 -2.02
CA ASN A 78 -1.84 17.38 -2.85
C ASN A 78 -2.05 18.53 -3.84
N SER A 79 -3.29 18.83 -4.24
CA SER A 79 -3.60 19.92 -5.17
C SER A 79 -3.15 21.26 -4.60
N VAL A 80 -2.60 22.12 -5.44
CA VAL A 80 -2.20 23.47 -5.02
C VAL A 80 -3.37 24.43 -5.18
N ARG A 81 -3.68 25.18 -4.14
CA ARG A 81 -4.87 26.03 -4.07
C ARG A 81 -4.51 27.49 -4.28
N VAL A 82 -5.22 28.18 -5.18
CA VAL A 82 -5.03 29.60 -5.48
C VAL A 82 -6.37 30.32 -5.29
N MET A 83 -6.34 31.49 -4.65
CA MET A 83 -7.54 32.30 -4.46
C MET A 83 -7.51 33.53 -5.37
N LEU A 84 -8.62 33.83 -6.04
CA LEU A 84 -8.87 35.09 -6.71
C LEU A 84 -9.80 35.92 -5.83
N THR A 85 -9.48 37.20 -5.61
CA THR A 85 -10.21 38.05 -4.65
C THR A 85 -10.20 39.50 -5.09
N GLY A 86 -11.23 40.28 -4.74
CA GLY A 86 -11.24 41.72 -4.91
C GLY A 86 -10.42 42.43 -3.84
N TYR A 87 -10.13 43.72 -4.07
CA TYR A 87 -9.38 44.53 -3.09
C TYR A 87 -10.07 44.63 -1.73
N ALA A 88 -11.40 44.56 -1.70
CA ALA A 88 -12.18 44.69 -0.47
C ALA A 88 -12.07 43.46 0.45
N GLU A 89 -11.62 42.31 -0.05
CA GLU A 89 -11.54 41.06 0.74
C GLU A 89 -10.10 40.63 1.06
N VAL A 90 -9.10 41.47 0.78
CA VAL A 90 -7.67 41.12 0.99
C VAL A 90 -7.37 40.74 2.44
N HIS A 91 -7.99 41.40 3.42
CA HIS A 91 -7.78 41.06 4.84
C HIS A 91 -8.32 39.67 5.20
N LEU A 92 -9.47 39.27 4.63
CA LEU A 92 -10.05 37.93 4.82
C LEU A 92 -9.24 36.86 4.07
N ALA A 93 -8.64 37.22 2.94
CA ALA A 93 -7.76 36.32 2.18
C ALA A 93 -6.43 36.03 2.90
N ILE A 94 -5.93 36.95 3.74
CA ILE A 94 -4.72 36.73 4.57
C ILE A 94 -4.97 35.63 5.61
N GLU A 95 -6.16 35.58 6.21
CA GLU A 95 -6.53 34.53 7.17
C GLU A 95 -6.50 33.14 6.52
N ALA A 96 -7.03 33.02 5.30
CA ALA A 96 -6.99 31.78 4.52
C ALA A 96 -5.56 31.30 4.18
N VAL A 97 -4.62 32.23 3.97
CA VAL A 97 -3.20 31.90 3.80
C VAL A 97 -2.59 31.41 5.10
N ASN A 98 -2.89 32.07 6.22
CA ASN A 98 -2.35 31.72 7.54
C ASN A 98 -2.85 30.36 8.04
N GLU A 99 -4.04 29.92 7.62
CA GLU A 99 -4.56 28.57 7.87
C GLU A 99 -3.94 27.48 6.96
N GLY A 100 -3.02 27.87 6.07
CA GLY A 100 -2.35 26.98 5.13
C GLY A 100 -3.28 26.43 4.04
N ASN A 101 -4.44 27.06 3.83
CA ASN A 101 -5.43 26.59 2.87
C ASN A 101 -5.08 27.00 1.43
N VAL A 102 -4.29 28.06 1.25
CA VAL A 102 -4.01 28.67 -0.05
C VAL A 102 -2.50 28.88 -0.23
N PHE A 103 -1.98 28.52 -1.41
CA PHE A 103 -0.58 28.75 -1.80
C PHE A 103 -0.31 30.21 -2.15
N ARG A 104 -1.25 30.85 -2.85
CA ARG A 104 -1.17 32.25 -3.25
C ARG A 104 -2.56 32.83 -3.50
N PHE A 105 -2.75 34.11 -3.16
CA PHE A 105 -3.90 34.88 -3.61
C PHE A 105 -3.52 35.83 -4.76
N LEU A 106 -4.50 36.13 -5.60
CA LEU A 106 -4.41 37.04 -6.74
C LEU A 106 -5.55 38.05 -6.65
N THR A 107 -5.22 39.34 -6.70
CA THR A 107 -6.21 40.42 -6.71
C THR A 107 -6.84 40.58 -8.09
N LYS A 108 -8.17 40.70 -8.16
CA LYS A 108 -8.93 41.09 -9.35
C LYS A 108 -8.93 42.62 -9.51
N PRO A 109 -8.74 43.18 -10.72
CA PRO A 109 -8.46 42.47 -11.97
C PRO A 109 -7.00 41.95 -12.00
N CYS A 110 -6.81 40.73 -12.51
CA CYS A 110 -5.50 40.10 -12.66
C CYS A 110 -5.10 40.06 -14.14
N SER A 111 -3.89 40.54 -14.46
CA SER A 111 -3.36 40.41 -15.82
C SER A 111 -3.14 38.94 -16.19
N ASN A 112 -3.33 38.60 -17.47
CA ASN A 112 -3.08 37.24 -17.98
C ASN A 112 -1.66 36.76 -17.68
N GLU A 113 -0.66 37.65 -17.72
CA GLU A 113 0.73 37.31 -17.41
C GLU A 113 0.91 36.89 -15.94
N LYS A 114 0.36 37.69 -15.01
CA LYS A 114 0.43 37.39 -13.57
C LYS A 114 -0.30 36.09 -13.23
N LEU A 115 -1.48 35.84 -13.83
CA LEU A 115 -2.20 34.59 -13.68
C LEU A 115 -1.37 33.41 -14.18
N LEU A 116 -0.82 33.51 -15.41
CA LEU A 116 0.01 32.47 -15.99
C LEU A 116 1.24 32.13 -15.15
N LEU A 117 1.97 33.15 -14.67
CA LEU A 117 3.14 32.96 -13.80
C LEU A 117 2.74 32.26 -12.49
N THR A 118 1.60 32.62 -11.92
CA THR A 118 1.09 32.01 -10.70
C THR A 118 0.71 30.54 -10.92
N LEU A 119 0.00 30.22 -12.01
CA LEU A 119 -0.38 28.85 -12.33
C LEU A 119 0.84 27.96 -12.62
N LYS A 120 1.86 28.50 -13.30
CA LYS A 120 3.14 27.79 -13.48
C LYS A 120 3.82 27.48 -12.16
N ALA A 121 3.91 28.46 -11.26
CA ALA A 121 4.50 28.26 -9.94
C ALA A 121 3.68 27.26 -9.10
N ALA A 122 2.35 27.33 -9.17
CA ALA A 122 1.46 26.40 -8.46
C ALA A 122 1.57 24.97 -9.01
N ALA A 123 1.63 24.80 -10.33
CA ALA A 123 1.82 23.50 -10.95
C ALA A 123 3.20 22.89 -10.64
N GLU A 124 4.24 23.72 -10.55
CA GLU A 124 5.56 23.28 -10.11
C GLU A 124 5.56 22.88 -8.62
N GLN A 125 4.87 23.64 -7.76
CA GLN A 125 4.68 23.28 -6.36
C GLN A 125 3.94 21.94 -6.23
N TYR A 126 2.91 21.70 -7.04
CA TYR A 126 2.21 20.43 -7.09
C TYR A 126 3.16 19.29 -7.46
N ARG A 127 3.99 19.48 -8.49
CA ARG A 127 5.01 18.51 -8.91
C ARG A 127 5.97 18.17 -7.77
N LEU A 128 6.40 19.16 -7.00
CA LEU A 128 7.30 18.95 -5.85
C LEU A 128 6.62 18.15 -4.74
N ILE A 129 5.37 18.48 -4.38
CA ILE A 129 4.59 17.75 -3.37
C ILE A 129 4.41 16.28 -3.77
N VAL A 130 4.02 16.02 -5.02
CA VAL A 130 3.83 14.65 -5.53
C VAL A 130 5.16 13.90 -5.56
N ALA A 131 6.23 14.53 -6.03
CA ALA A 131 7.55 13.91 -6.08
C ALA A 131 8.09 13.58 -4.68
N GLU A 132 7.86 14.43 -3.69
CA GLU A 132 8.20 14.18 -2.28
C GLU A 132 7.43 12.97 -1.73
N LYS A 133 6.10 12.91 -1.94
CA LYS A 133 5.28 11.76 -1.54
C LYS A 133 5.81 10.46 -2.16
N GLU A 134 6.06 10.47 -3.48
CA GLU A 134 6.58 9.29 -4.18
C GLU A 134 7.96 8.87 -3.67
N LEU A 135 8.85 9.82 -3.40
CA LEU A 135 10.19 9.52 -2.90
C LEU A 135 10.12 8.91 -1.49
N LEU A 136 9.28 9.46 -0.62
CA LEU A 136 9.02 8.92 0.72
C LEU A 136 8.45 7.51 0.65
N ASP A 137 7.47 7.27 -0.24
CA ASP A 137 6.88 5.93 -0.46
C ASP A 137 7.91 4.92 -0.92
N LYS A 138 8.75 5.27 -1.91
CA LYS A 138 9.81 4.40 -2.43
C LYS A 138 10.86 4.12 -1.36
N THR A 139 11.28 5.14 -0.61
CA THR A 139 12.31 5.01 0.43
C THR A 139 11.83 4.14 1.58
N LEU A 140 10.59 4.34 2.04
CA LEU A 140 9.98 3.54 3.09
C LEU A 140 9.82 2.08 2.64
N LYS A 141 9.31 1.85 1.42
CA LYS A 141 9.17 0.50 0.84
C LYS A 141 10.52 -0.22 0.74
N GLY A 142 11.55 0.47 0.23
CA GLY A 142 12.90 -0.08 0.13
C GLY A 142 13.48 -0.44 1.50
N SER A 143 13.32 0.43 2.49
CA SER A 143 13.82 0.20 3.86
C SER A 143 13.12 -0.99 4.52
N ILE A 144 11.79 -1.11 4.38
CA ILE A 144 11.03 -2.24 4.91
C ILE A 144 11.45 -3.54 4.23
N LYS A 145 11.69 -3.52 2.91
CA LYS A 145 12.16 -4.71 2.19
C LYS A 145 13.51 -5.19 2.73
N VAL A 146 14.46 -4.28 2.94
CA VAL A 146 15.77 -4.62 3.54
C VAL A 146 15.62 -5.21 4.94
N LEU A 147 14.77 -4.62 5.79
CA LEU A 147 14.50 -5.16 7.13
C LEU A 147 13.94 -6.58 7.07
N VAL A 148 12.98 -6.82 6.18
CA VAL A 148 12.39 -8.16 6.00
C VAL A 148 13.41 -9.15 5.44
N ASP A 149 14.27 -8.75 4.51
CA ASP A 149 15.34 -9.60 3.98
C ASP A 149 16.32 -10.01 5.10
N ILE A 150 16.74 -9.07 5.95
CA ILE A 150 17.62 -9.35 7.10
C ILE A 150 16.93 -10.29 8.09
N LEU A 151 15.66 -10.03 8.41
CA LEU A 151 14.89 -10.86 9.32
C LEU A 151 14.66 -12.27 8.77
N SER A 152 14.47 -12.40 7.45
CA SER A 152 14.35 -13.70 6.78
C SER A 152 15.65 -14.50 6.82
N ILE A 153 16.79 -13.82 6.89
CA ILE A 153 18.09 -14.46 7.09
C ILE A 153 18.31 -14.86 8.55
N ALA A 154 17.89 -14.02 9.49
CA ALA A 154 18.10 -14.22 10.92
C ALA A 154 17.16 -15.28 11.53
N ASN A 155 15.89 -15.33 11.10
CA ASN A 155 14.91 -16.32 11.54
C ASN A 155 14.09 -16.83 10.33
N PRO A 156 14.63 -17.77 9.54
CA PRO A 156 13.98 -18.26 8.32
C PRO A 156 12.59 -18.87 8.57
N VAL A 157 12.41 -19.53 9.70
CA VAL A 157 11.14 -20.18 10.08
C VAL A 157 10.04 -19.13 10.27
N ALA A 158 10.28 -18.10 11.09
CA ALA A 158 9.30 -17.03 11.33
C ALA A 158 8.92 -16.27 10.05
N PHE A 159 9.92 -15.92 9.24
CA PHE A 159 9.74 -14.99 8.12
C PHE A 159 9.42 -15.68 6.79
N SER A 160 9.54 -17.00 6.68
CA SER A 160 8.93 -17.76 5.58
C SER A 160 7.41 -17.61 5.54
N ARG A 161 6.78 -17.59 6.73
CA ARG A 161 5.34 -17.37 6.90
C ARG A 161 4.92 -15.99 6.39
N ALA A 162 5.72 -14.95 6.63
CA ALA A 162 5.46 -13.60 6.11
C ALA A 162 5.42 -13.57 4.57
N GLY A 163 6.35 -14.27 3.91
CA GLY A 163 6.36 -14.40 2.45
C GLY A 163 5.12 -15.08 1.89
N ASN A 164 4.63 -16.15 2.55
CA ASN A 164 3.41 -16.84 2.14
C ASN A 164 2.16 -15.97 2.35
N ILE A 165 2.07 -15.29 3.50
CA ILE A 165 0.97 -14.36 3.80
C ILE A 165 0.96 -13.23 2.77
N LEU A 166 2.12 -12.66 2.39
CA LEU A 166 2.21 -11.65 1.33
C LEU A 166 1.65 -12.16 0.00
N LYS A 167 2.04 -13.37 -0.43
CA LYS A 167 1.56 -13.97 -1.69
C LYS A 167 0.03 -14.08 -1.70
N ILE A 168 -0.57 -14.51 -0.59
CA ILE A 168 -2.03 -14.63 -0.45
C ILE A 168 -2.68 -13.24 -0.39
N ALA A 169 -2.15 -12.33 0.42
CA ALA A 169 -2.68 -10.99 0.60
C ALA A 169 -2.68 -10.17 -0.72
N LYS A 170 -1.65 -10.33 -1.57
CA LYS A 170 -1.60 -9.74 -2.91
C LYS A 170 -2.74 -10.20 -3.82
N ARG A 171 -3.14 -11.46 -3.71
CA ARG A 171 -4.29 -12.02 -4.46
C ARG A 171 -5.60 -11.45 -3.93
N LEU A 172 -5.76 -11.45 -2.61
CA LEU A 172 -6.96 -10.92 -1.94
C LEU A 172 -7.17 -9.40 -2.15
N SER A 173 -6.11 -8.66 -2.45
CA SER A 173 -6.13 -7.20 -2.67
C SER A 173 -6.12 -6.79 -4.13
N GLY A 174 -6.36 -7.71 -5.07
CA GLY A 174 -6.23 -7.47 -6.53
C GLY A 174 -7.01 -6.26 -7.04
N ASN A 175 -8.24 -6.07 -6.55
CA ASN A 175 -9.17 -5.03 -6.98
C ASN A 175 -9.14 -3.75 -6.12
N LEU A 176 -8.27 -3.68 -5.11
CA LEU A 176 -8.15 -2.50 -4.27
C LEU A 176 -7.41 -1.36 -4.98
N ASP A 177 -7.58 -0.15 -4.49
CA ASP A 177 -6.78 0.98 -4.95
C ASP A 177 -5.27 0.76 -4.66
N PRO A 178 -4.37 1.37 -5.44
CA PRO A 178 -2.93 1.13 -5.32
C PRO A 178 -2.34 1.51 -3.97
N ASP A 179 -2.86 2.56 -3.32
CA ASP A 179 -2.37 3.02 -2.03
C ASP A 179 -2.73 1.97 -0.95
N LEU A 180 -3.98 1.48 -0.93
CA LEU A 180 -4.40 0.42 -0.02
C LEU A 180 -3.73 -0.93 -0.32
N LYS A 181 -3.54 -1.28 -1.59
CA LYS A 181 -2.80 -2.48 -2.00
C LYS A 181 -1.36 -2.44 -1.47
N TRP A 182 -0.70 -1.28 -1.58
CA TRP A 182 0.64 -1.09 -1.00
C TRP A 182 0.61 -1.28 0.52
N GLN A 183 -0.36 -0.72 1.23
CA GLN A 183 -0.49 -0.90 2.68
C GLN A 183 -0.70 -2.38 3.06
N VAL A 184 -1.52 -3.11 2.31
CA VAL A 184 -1.72 -4.57 2.48
C VAL A 184 -0.41 -5.34 2.30
N GLU A 185 0.37 -5.03 1.26
CA GLU A 185 1.66 -5.68 1.02
C GLU A 185 2.64 -5.46 2.19
N ILE A 186 2.74 -4.22 2.67
CA ILE A 186 3.61 -3.88 3.81
C ILE A 186 3.10 -4.55 5.10
N ALA A 187 1.79 -4.53 5.35
CA ALA A 187 1.20 -5.15 6.52
C ALA A 187 1.42 -6.67 6.52
N ALA A 188 1.35 -7.33 5.37
CA ALA A 188 1.62 -8.75 5.24
C ALA A 188 3.10 -9.09 5.51
N LEU A 189 4.02 -8.31 4.95
CA LEU A 189 5.47 -8.45 5.19
C LEU A 189 5.83 -8.27 6.68
N LEU A 190 5.23 -7.29 7.34
CA LEU A 190 5.48 -6.96 8.73
C LEU A 190 4.63 -7.78 9.72
N SER A 191 3.65 -8.55 9.23
CA SER A 191 2.69 -9.28 10.07
C SER A 191 3.34 -10.22 11.08
N GLN A 192 4.52 -10.77 10.74
CA GLN A 192 5.28 -11.71 11.57
C GLN A 192 6.42 -11.06 12.36
N ILE A 193 6.61 -9.74 12.31
CA ILE A 193 7.75 -9.08 12.98
C ILE A 193 7.73 -9.27 14.51
N GLY A 194 6.54 -9.41 15.09
CA GLY A 194 6.38 -9.68 16.52
C GLY A 194 6.78 -11.10 16.95
N CYS A 195 6.97 -12.03 16.00
CA CYS A 195 7.40 -13.40 16.31
C CYS A 195 8.80 -13.47 16.94
N ILE A 196 9.56 -12.37 16.96
CA ILE A 196 10.80 -12.25 17.75
C ILE A 196 10.59 -12.51 19.25
N ALA A 197 9.37 -12.28 19.77
CA ALA A 197 9.01 -12.56 21.15
C ALA A 197 8.49 -14.00 21.36
N VAL A 198 8.43 -14.81 20.30
CA VAL A 198 7.90 -16.18 20.34
C VAL A 198 9.06 -17.18 20.27
N PRO A 199 9.17 -18.13 21.22
CA PRO A 199 10.16 -19.20 21.18
C PRO A 199 10.14 -19.99 19.86
N GLU A 200 11.32 -20.36 19.37
CA GLU A 200 11.51 -21.01 18.07
C GLU A 200 10.78 -22.36 17.99
N GLU A 201 10.72 -23.10 19.10
CA GLU A 201 10.02 -24.39 19.19
C GLU A 201 8.52 -24.24 18.87
N ILE A 202 7.90 -23.13 19.27
CA ILE A 202 6.49 -22.86 19.00
C ILE A 202 6.30 -22.57 17.51
N LEU A 203 7.22 -21.82 16.91
CA LEU A 203 7.19 -21.49 15.49
C LEU A 203 7.36 -22.74 14.62
N HIS A 204 8.27 -23.65 14.99
CA HIS A 204 8.43 -24.95 14.34
C HIS A 204 7.19 -25.81 14.45
N LYS A 205 6.65 -25.98 15.67
CA LYS A 205 5.39 -26.71 15.87
C LYS A 205 4.28 -26.16 14.99
N LYS A 206 4.17 -24.83 14.92
CA LYS A 206 3.14 -24.16 14.12
C LYS A 206 3.33 -24.40 12.62
N ARG A 207 4.56 -24.29 12.11
CA ARG A 207 4.92 -24.55 10.71
C ARG A 207 4.63 -26.00 10.32
N ASP A 208 5.02 -26.94 11.18
CA ASP A 208 4.91 -28.38 10.91
C ASP A 208 3.49 -28.92 11.17
N GLY A 209 2.51 -28.03 11.41
CA GLY A 209 1.11 -28.40 11.63
C GLY A 209 0.83 -29.12 12.96
N GLN A 210 1.76 -29.06 13.91
CA GLN A 210 1.61 -29.70 15.22
C GLN A 210 0.65 -28.91 16.12
N THR A 211 -0.03 -29.64 17.01
CA THR A 211 -0.94 -29.04 17.99
C THR A 211 -0.15 -28.27 19.05
N LEU A 212 -0.47 -26.98 19.20
CA LEU A 212 0.04 -26.15 20.29
C LEU A 212 -0.81 -26.35 21.55
N SER A 213 -0.15 -26.39 22.71
CA SER A 213 -0.82 -26.27 24.01
C SER A 213 -1.51 -24.90 24.15
N LEU A 214 -2.41 -24.77 25.13
CA LEU A 214 -3.12 -23.50 25.36
C LEU A 214 -2.16 -22.32 25.61
N LYS A 215 -1.11 -22.54 26.42
CA LYS A 215 -0.09 -21.51 26.71
C LYS A 215 0.73 -21.14 25.47
N GLU A 216 1.13 -22.13 24.68
CA GLU A 216 1.88 -21.88 23.42
C GLU A 216 1.02 -21.12 22.41
N LYS A 217 -0.27 -21.47 22.32
CA LYS A 217 -1.22 -20.77 21.45
C LYS A 217 -1.43 -19.34 21.89
N GLU A 218 -1.57 -19.08 23.19
CA GLU A 218 -1.69 -17.72 23.73
C GLU A 218 -0.45 -16.88 23.42
N LEU A 219 0.74 -17.43 23.65
CA LEU A 219 2.00 -16.75 23.35
C LEU A 219 2.12 -16.45 21.85
N PHE A 220 1.82 -17.41 20.98
CA PHE A 220 1.80 -17.19 19.53
C PHE A 220 0.79 -16.11 19.13
N LEU A 221 -0.43 -16.12 19.67
CA LEU A 221 -1.47 -15.14 19.33
C LEU A 221 -1.19 -13.73 19.88
N SER A 222 -0.24 -13.58 20.80
CA SER A 222 0.16 -12.28 21.35
C SER A 222 1.14 -11.50 20.45
N HIS A 223 1.86 -12.18 19.55
CA HIS A 223 2.87 -11.57 18.68
C HIS A 223 2.38 -10.36 17.85
N PRO A 224 1.11 -10.28 17.39
CA PRO A 224 0.65 -9.11 16.63
C PRO A 224 0.72 -7.81 17.44
N GLN A 225 0.52 -7.87 18.76
CA GLN A 225 0.61 -6.69 19.64
C GLN A 225 2.06 -6.24 19.83
N VAL A 226 2.99 -7.20 19.89
CA VAL A 226 4.43 -6.92 19.83
C VAL A 226 4.76 -6.24 18.50
N GLY A 227 4.24 -6.78 17.39
CA GLY A 227 4.40 -6.19 16.05
C GLY A 227 3.93 -4.74 15.98
N LYS A 228 2.70 -4.43 16.44
CA LYS A 228 2.18 -3.06 16.55
C LYS A 228 3.14 -2.17 17.34
N SER A 229 3.60 -2.63 18.50
CA SER A 229 4.48 -1.86 19.38
C SER A 229 5.83 -1.52 18.75
N LEU A 230 6.36 -2.40 17.90
CA LEU A 230 7.62 -2.20 17.19
C LEU A 230 7.53 -1.16 16.07
N ILE A 231 6.39 -1.07 15.38
CA ILE A 231 6.27 -0.23 14.17
C ILE A 231 5.39 1.01 14.34
N LYS A 232 4.59 1.12 15.42
CA LYS A 232 3.64 2.24 15.63
C LYS A 232 4.26 3.64 15.63
N ASN A 233 5.57 3.75 15.87
CA ASN A 233 6.29 5.02 15.92
C ASN A 233 6.90 5.40 14.56
N ILE A 234 6.74 4.56 13.53
CA ILE A 234 7.18 4.88 12.18
C ILE A 234 6.06 5.70 11.52
N PRO A 235 6.31 6.95 11.10
CA PRO A 235 5.29 7.77 10.46
C PRO A 235 4.68 7.07 9.26
N ARG A 236 3.36 7.20 9.11
CA ARG A 236 2.56 6.62 8.00
C ARG A 236 2.35 5.11 8.08
N LEU A 237 2.80 4.45 9.16
CA LEU A 237 2.52 3.04 9.44
C LEU A 237 1.48 2.88 10.56
N GLU A 238 0.79 3.94 10.99
CA GLU A 238 -0.18 3.90 12.09
C GLU A 238 -1.33 2.93 11.77
N ASP A 239 -2.00 3.12 10.62
CA ASP A 239 -3.07 2.25 10.12
C ASP A 239 -2.55 0.80 9.99
N ILE A 240 -1.34 0.62 9.45
CA ILE A 240 -0.72 -0.70 9.25
C ILE A 240 -0.43 -1.40 10.59
N ALA A 241 0.14 -0.68 11.55
CA ALA A 241 0.45 -1.19 12.89
C ALA A 241 -0.83 -1.64 13.60
N GLU A 242 -1.89 -0.86 13.46
CA GLU A 242 -3.20 -1.19 14.00
C GLU A 242 -3.81 -2.41 13.31
N SER A 243 -3.78 -2.48 11.98
CA SER A 243 -4.27 -3.64 11.23
C SER A 243 -3.55 -4.93 11.59
N ILE A 244 -2.22 -4.90 11.75
CA ILE A 244 -1.44 -6.07 12.19
C ILE A 244 -1.93 -6.55 13.55
N SER A 245 -2.21 -5.63 14.49
CA SER A 245 -2.68 -5.99 15.83
C SER A 245 -4.02 -6.74 15.83
N PHE A 246 -4.82 -6.57 14.77
CA PHE A 246 -6.09 -7.24 14.55
C PHE A 246 -6.03 -8.43 13.58
N GLN A 247 -4.85 -8.88 13.15
CA GLN A 247 -4.71 -9.91 12.11
C GLN A 247 -5.34 -11.28 12.45
N PHE A 248 -5.72 -11.53 13.71
CA PHE A 248 -6.46 -12.72 14.12
C PHE A 248 -7.88 -12.43 14.63
N LYS A 249 -8.29 -11.16 14.69
CA LYS A 249 -9.65 -10.78 15.10
C LYS A 249 -10.65 -11.28 14.05
N LYS A 250 -11.76 -11.87 14.50
CA LYS A 250 -12.94 -12.06 13.66
C LYS A 250 -13.67 -10.74 13.63
N PHE A 251 -13.80 -10.16 12.45
CA PHE A 251 -14.61 -8.97 12.27
C PHE A 251 -16.02 -9.39 11.88
N THR A 252 -17.01 -8.64 12.34
CA THR A 252 -18.41 -8.74 11.93
C THR A 252 -18.80 -7.45 11.22
N ALA A 253 -19.86 -7.47 10.41
CA ALA A 253 -20.39 -6.26 9.75
C ALA A 253 -20.72 -5.10 10.73
N ILE A 254 -20.88 -5.39 12.03
CA ILE A 254 -21.20 -4.42 13.09
C ILE A 254 -19.94 -3.71 13.61
N ASP A 255 -18.74 -4.30 13.46
CA ASP A 255 -17.48 -3.69 13.90
C ASP A 255 -17.10 -2.43 13.11
N PHE A 256 -17.85 -2.07 12.05
CA PHE A 256 -17.50 -1.00 11.09
C PHE A 256 -18.60 0.03 10.86
N LYS A 257 -19.29 0.45 11.93
CA LYS A 257 -20.00 1.74 11.94
C LYS A 257 -19.08 2.85 12.43
N GLY A 258 -18.00 3.08 11.70
CA GLY A 258 -17.10 4.22 11.86
C GLY A 258 -17.42 5.31 10.86
N ASP A 259 -17.29 6.58 11.26
CA ASP A 259 -17.54 7.76 10.43
C ASP A 259 -16.26 8.28 9.73
N GLY A 260 -15.14 7.54 9.81
CA GLY A 260 -13.84 7.98 9.31
C GLY A 260 -13.13 7.01 8.34
N ARG A 261 -12.48 7.56 7.31
CA ARG A 261 -11.62 6.84 6.32
C ARG A 261 -10.50 5.99 6.95
N HIS A 262 -10.07 6.31 8.18
CA HIS A 262 -9.03 5.57 8.89
C HIS A 262 -9.51 4.20 9.37
N GLU A 263 -10.65 4.14 10.06
CA GLU A 263 -11.20 2.90 10.62
C GLU A 263 -11.56 1.90 9.51
N GLU A 264 -12.05 2.40 8.38
CA GLU A 264 -12.34 1.62 7.18
C GLU A 264 -11.06 1.01 6.55
N ARG A 265 -9.96 1.76 6.44
CA ARG A 265 -8.70 1.19 5.92
C ARG A 265 -8.15 0.12 6.84
N VAL A 266 -8.12 0.40 8.15
CA VAL A 266 -7.64 -0.54 9.16
C VAL A 266 -8.41 -1.86 9.07
N ALA A 267 -9.75 -1.76 8.93
CA ALA A 267 -10.67 -2.87 8.75
C ALA A 267 -10.30 -3.75 7.56
N ILE A 268 -10.17 -3.15 6.38
CA ILE A 268 -9.94 -3.85 5.13
C ILE A 268 -8.62 -4.62 5.21
N ILE A 269 -7.55 -3.96 5.65
CA ILE A 269 -6.23 -4.58 5.77
C ILE A 269 -6.26 -5.72 6.80
N ALA A 270 -6.86 -5.51 7.97
CA ALA A 270 -6.91 -6.52 9.03
C ALA A 270 -7.72 -7.76 8.60
N ARG A 271 -8.82 -7.58 7.86
CA ARG A 271 -9.61 -8.69 7.28
C ARG A 271 -8.80 -9.47 6.25
N ILE A 272 -8.07 -8.79 5.38
CA ILE A 272 -7.19 -9.45 4.40
C ILE A 272 -6.10 -10.24 5.10
N LEU A 273 -5.46 -9.68 6.13
CA LEU A 273 -4.47 -10.40 6.93
C LEU A 273 -5.08 -11.61 7.65
N LYS A 274 -6.30 -11.49 8.16
CA LYS A 274 -7.04 -12.59 8.79
C LYS A 274 -7.27 -13.74 7.82
N HIS A 275 -7.77 -13.42 6.63
CA HIS A 275 -8.02 -14.39 5.57
C HIS A 275 -6.71 -15.04 5.09
N ALA A 276 -5.66 -14.24 4.87
CA ALA A 276 -4.36 -14.74 4.47
C ALA A 276 -3.74 -15.68 5.51
N ASN A 277 -3.84 -15.36 6.80
CA ASN A 277 -3.37 -16.21 7.89
C ASN A 277 -4.14 -17.54 8.00
N ASP A 278 -5.47 -17.49 7.85
CA ASP A 278 -6.31 -18.67 7.88
C ASP A 278 -6.02 -19.60 6.69
N LEU A 279 -5.93 -19.03 5.49
CA LEU A 279 -5.60 -19.79 4.28
C LEU A 279 -4.20 -20.39 4.39
N ASN A 280 -3.21 -19.63 4.86
CA ASN A 280 -1.87 -20.13 5.11
C ASN A 280 -1.88 -21.29 6.13
N THR A 281 -2.69 -21.20 7.18
CA THR A 281 -2.81 -22.29 8.18
C THR A 281 -3.41 -23.56 7.56
N LEU A 282 -4.38 -23.43 6.65
CA LEU A 282 -4.96 -24.57 5.93
C LEU A 282 -3.94 -25.22 4.96
N ILE A 283 -3.11 -24.40 4.32
CA ILE A 283 -2.01 -24.86 3.45
C ILE A 283 -0.95 -25.61 4.26
N GLU A 284 -0.53 -25.05 5.40
CA GLU A 284 0.44 -25.68 6.33
C GLU A 284 -0.07 -27.03 6.88
N ALA A 285 -1.38 -27.23 6.96
CA ALA A 285 -1.98 -28.49 7.42
C ALA A 285 -1.92 -29.64 6.38
N ASN A 286 -1.14 -29.49 5.30
CA ASN A 286 -1.01 -30.46 4.20
C ASN A 286 -2.36 -30.88 3.59
N ARG A 287 -3.35 -29.98 3.58
CA ARG A 287 -4.65 -30.20 2.94
C ARG A 287 -4.52 -30.10 1.43
N SER A 288 -5.36 -30.84 0.70
CA SER A 288 -5.46 -30.63 -0.75
C SER A 288 -6.12 -29.26 -1.02
N GLU A 289 -5.76 -28.62 -2.12
CA GLU A 289 -6.31 -27.31 -2.49
C GLU A 289 -7.85 -27.28 -2.52
N ALA A 290 -8.50 -28.35 -2.99
CA ALA A 290 -9.94 -28.47 -2.99
C ALA A 290 -10.52 -28.46 -1.55
N GLN A 291 -9.82 -29.07 -0.59
CA GLN A 291 -10.20 -29.03 0.83
C GLN A 291 -9.98 -27.64 1.42
N VAL A 292 -8.85 -27.00 1.10
CA VAL A 292 -8.54 -25.63 1.55
C VAL A 292 -9.63 -24.65 1.07
N LEU A 293 -9.98 -24.72 -0.22
CA LEU A 293 -11.04 -23.90 -0.83
C LEU A 293 -12.40 -24.13 -0.18
N ALA A 294 -12.84 -25.39 -0.10
CA ALA A 294 -14.15 -25.72 0.46
C ALA A 294 -14.28 -25.31 1.93
N GLU A 295 -13.25 -25.55 2.75
CA GLU A 295 -13.23 -25.13 4.15
C GLU A 295 -13.19 -23.61 4.29
N PHE A 296 -12.44 -22.91 3.43
CA PHE A 296 -12.37 -21.45 3.44
C PHE A 296 -13.70 -20.81 3.03
N GLN A 297 -14.33 -21.31 1.94
CA GLN A 297 -15.64 -20.84 1.47
C GLN A 297 -16.72 -21.07 2.53
N THR A 298 -16.79 -22.27 3.10
CA THR A 298 -17.75 -22.58 4.19
C THR A 298 -17.60 -21.62 5.38
N LYS A 299 -16.39 -21.15 5.66
CA LYS A 299 -16.08 -20.28 6.80
C LYS A 299 -16.39 -18.80 6.55
N TYR A 300 -16.41 -18.35 5.29
CA TYR A 300 -16.44 -16.93 4.90
C TYR A 300 -17.50 -16.58 3.85
N ASP A 301 -18.47 -17.47 3.61
CA ASP A 301 -19.48 -17.54 2.52
C ASP A 301 -20.39 -16.31 2.28
N SER A 302 -20.11 -15.15 2.90
CA SER A 302 -20.92 -13.93 2.74
C SER A 302 -20.15 -12.60 2.90
N GLU A 303 -18.84 -12.62 3.15
CA GLU A 303 -18.11 -11.39 3.52
C GLU A 303 -17.19 -10.83 2.43
N PHE A 304 -16.96 -11.57 1.34
CA PHE A 304 -16.17 -11.09 0.20
C PHE A 304 -16.71 -11.69 -1.10
N GLU A 305 -17.17 -10.84 -2.02
CA GLU A 305 -17.15 -11.12 -3.46
C GLU A 305 -15.68 -11.07 -3.94
N THR A 306 -14.85 -11.99 -3.44
CA THR A 306 -13.57 -12.27 -4.07
C THR A 306 -13.77 -13.43 -5.01
N ASP A 307 -13.49 -13.20 -6.28
CA ASP A 307 -13.05 -14.24 -7.21
C ASP A 307 -11.75 -14.85 -6.66
N LEU A 308 -11.86 -15.61 -5.56
CA LEU A 308 -10.86 -16.52 -5.06
C LEU A 308 -10.88 -17.75 -5.96
N GLU A 309 -10.63 -17.55 -7.25
CA GLU A 309 -9.99 -18.61 -8.02
C GLU A 309 -8.61 -18.76 -7.38
N ILE A 310 -8.46 -19.72 -6.46
CA ILE A 310 -7.15 -20.23 -6.10
C ILE A 310 -6.68 -20.98 -7.36
N GLU A 311 -6.18 -20.20 -8.32
CA GLU A 311 -5.66 -20.72 -9.57
C GLU A 311 -4.35 -21.45 -9.25
N LYS A 312 -4.43 -22.76 -9.02
CA LYS A 312 -3.32 -23.66 -9.35
C LYS A 312 -2.83 -23.44 -10.78
N THR A 313 -3.76 -23.03 -11.65
CA THR A 313 -3.54 -22.66 -13.04
C THR A 313 -2.54 -21.53 -13.22
N ASP A 314 -2.43 -20.55 -12.32
CA ASP A 314 -1.51 -19.41 -12.53
C ASP A 314 -0.09 -19.69 -12.01
N PHE A 315 0.07 -20.50 -10.97
CA PHE A 315 1.42 -20.85 -10.49
C PHE A 315 2.15 -21.77 -11.48
N GLU A 316 1.47 -22.78 -12.04
CA GLU A 316 2.07 -23.65 -13.07
C GLU A 316 2.25 -22.93 -14.41
N LYS A 317 1.40 -21.94 -14.74
CA LYS A 317 1.61 -21.03 -15.88
C LYS A 317 2.84 -20.14 -15.68
N ASN A 318 3.06 -19.61 -14.47
CA ASN A 318 4.08 -18.60 -14.20
C ASN A 318 5.40 -19.17 -13.69
N TYR A 319 5.45 -20.42 -13.22
CA TYR A 319 6.66 -21.03 -12.68
C TYR A 319 6.87 -22.46 -13.21
N ALA A 320 8.14 -22.84 -13.35
CA ALA A 320 8.56 -24.19 -13.73
C ALA A 320 9.48 -24.80 -12.64
N PRO A 321 9.25 -26.05 -12.22
CA PRO A 321 10.14 -26.71 -11.26
C PRO A 321 11.49 -27.04 -11.93
N LYS A 322 12.59 -26.63 -11.31
CA LYS A 322 13.97 -26.98 -11.73
C LYS A 322 14.79 -27.41 -10.52
N ASN A 323 15.79 -28.25 -10.76
CA ASN A 323 16.81 -28.61 -9.78
C ASN A 323 18.11 -27.93 -10.22
N LEU A 324 18.53 -26.91 -9.49
CA LEU A 324 19.63 -26.03 -9.88
C LEU A 324 20.81 -26.18 -8.92
N LEU A 325 22.02 -25.97 -9.43
CA LEU A 325 23.19 -25.75 -8.57
C LEU A 325 23.05 -24.39 -7.86
N LEU A 326 23.68 -24.24 -6.70
CA LEU A 326 23.69 -23.03 -5.89
C LEU A 326 24.13 -21.81 -6.71
N LYS A 327 25.12 -21.98 -7.59
CA LYS A 327 25.62 -20.93 -8.50
C LYS A 327 24.63 -20.50 -9.59
N GLN A 328 23.55 -21.26 -9.79
CA GLN A 328 22.53 -21.00 -10.80
C GLN A 328 21.27 -20.38 -10.18
N LEU A 329 21.23 -20.18 -8.85
CA LEU A 329 20.11 -19.53 -8.20
C LEU A 329 20.10 -18.04 -8.51
N LEU A 330 18.91 -17.52 -8.84
CA LEU A 330 18.66 -16.11 -9.08
C LEU A 330 17.55 -15.60 -8.16
N PRO A 331 17.54 -14.28 -7.85
CA PRO A 331 16.44 -13.67 -7.12
C PRO A 331 15.09 -13.93 -7.81
N GLY A 332 14.02 -14.10 -7.03
CA GLY A 332 12.68 -14.39 -7.57
C GLY A 332 12.37 -15.88 -7.76
N MET A 333 13.37 -16.77 -7.69
CA MET A 333 13.13 -18.21 -7.59
C MET A 333 12.51 -18.58 -6.25
N ILE A 334 11.60 -19.55 -6.20
CA ILE A 334 10.93 -19.98 -4.96
C ILE A 334 11.47 -21.34 -4.53
N LEU A 335 11.91 -21.45 -3.28
CA LEU A 335 12.50 -22.66 -2.73
C LEU A 335 11.45 -23.76 -2.49
N ARG A 336 11.74 -25.00 -2.91
CA ARG A 336 10.80 -26.13 -2.78
C ARG A 336 10.99 -26.99 -1.54
N HIS A 337 12.16 -26.95 -0.92
CA HIS A 337 12.45 -27.66 0.33
C HIS A 337 13.41 -26.82 1.16
N ASP A 338 13.35 -26.93 2.49
CA ASP A 338 14.29 -26.26 3.39
C ASP A 338 15.73 -26.54 2.96
N ILE A 339 16.56 -25.50 2.90
CA ILE A 339 18.01 -25.65 2.86
C ILE A 339 18.47 -25.62 4.31
N ILE A 340 18.94 -26.75 4.80
CA ILE A 340 19.42 -26.91 6.17
C ILE A 340 20.95 -26.98 6.21
N ASP A 341 21.53 -26.59 7.35
CA ASP A 341 22.93 -26.85 7.65
C ASP A 341 23.15 -28.30 8.13
N LYS A 342 24.40 -28.65 8.43
CA LYS A 342 24.79 -29.98 8.93
C LYS A 342 24.20 -30.34 10.30
N ASN A 343 23.72 -29.36 11.05
CA ASN A 343 23.11 -29.54 12.37
C ASN A 343 21.58 -29.58 12.28
N GLY A 344 21.02 -29.47 11.06
CA GLY A 344 19.57 -29.44 10.83
C GLY A 344 18.92 -28.07 10.98
N LEU A 345 19.71 -26.99 11.14
CA LEU A 345 19.18 -25.63 11.22
C LEU A 345 18.82 -25.12 9.83
N ALA A 346 17.61 -24.59 9.66
CA ALA A 346 17.17 -24.00 8.40
C ALA A 346 17.98 -22.73 8.07
N LEU A 347 18.68 -22.73 6.94
CA LEU A 347 19.36 -21.57 6.37
C LEU A 347 18.41 -20.69 5.55
N VAL A 348 17.53 -21.35 4.79
CA VAL A 348 16.40 -20.77 4.04
C VAL A 348 15.27 -21.79 4.07
N ALA A 349 14.05 -21.36 4.34
CA ALA A 349 12.91 -22.23 4.48
C ALA A 349 12.11 -22.36 3.18
N GLN A 350 11.44 -23.50 3.00
CA GLN A 350 10.57 -23.80 1.86
C GLN A 350 9.50 -22.72 1.66
N GLY A 351 9.17 -22.45 0.39
CA GLY A 351 8.17 -21.47 -0.01
C GLY A 351 8.67 -20.03 -0.07
N GLN A 352 9.88 -19.75 0.47
CA GLN A 352 10.52 -18.44 0.35
C GLN A 352 10.93 -18.16 -1.09
N GLU A 353 10.63 -16.94 -1.54
CA GLU A 353 11.22 -16.35 -2.73
C GLU A 353 12.64 -15.89 -2.38
N LEU A 354 13.63 -16.35 -3.14
CA LEU A 354 15.03 -16.05 -2.90
C LEU A 354 15.30 -14.58 -3.17
N SER A 355 15.85 -13.88 -2.18
CA SER A 355 16.44 -12.56 -2.36
C SER A 355 17.94 -12.67 -2.63
N GLU A 356 18.55 -11.61 -3.15
CA GLU A 356 20.00 -11.53 -3.35
C GLU A 356 20.76 -11.83 -2.05
N ALA A 357 20.29 -11.30 -0.92
CA ALA A 357 20.92 -11.50 0.38
C ALA A 357 20.85 -12.97 0.84
N MET A 358 19.74 -13.66 0.57
CA MET A 358 19.63 -15.10 0.85
C MET A 358 20.61 -15.93 0.01
N ILE A 359 20.73 -15.61 -1.29
CA ILE A 359 21.65 -16.31 -2.18
C ILE A 359 23.09 -16.09 -1.74
N LEU A 360 23.47 -14.85 -1.40
CA LEU A 360 24.80 -14.52 -0.87
C LEU A 360 25.09 -15.27 0.44
N LYS A 361 24.12 -15.34 1.36
CA LYS A 361 24.24 -16.14 2.59
C LYS A 361 24.52 -17.60 2.25
N LEU A 362 23.72 -18.21 1.36
CA LEU A 362 23.91 -19.60 0.95
C LEU A 362 25.28 -19.85 0.32
N MET A 363 25.73 -18.96 -0.57
CA MET A 363 27.06 -19.01 -1.17
C MET A 363 28.18 -18.93 -0.13
N SER A 364 28.07 -18.03 0.85
CA SER A 364 29.03 -17.92 1.95
C SER A 364 29.04 -19.18 2.82
N PHE A 365 27.87 -19.75 3.14
CA PHE A 365 27.77 -20.99 3.91
C PHE A 365 28.36 -22.19 3.18
N ALA A 366 28.17 -22.28 1.86
CA ALA A 366 28.71 -23.34 1.03
C ALA A 366 30.25 -23.39 1.00
N GLN A 367 30.94 -22.29 1.34
CA GLN A 367 32.40 -22.27 1.46
C GLN A 367 32.91 -23.01 2.70
N LEU A 368 32.13 -23.02 3.78
CA LEU A 368 32.54 -23.57 5.07
C LEU A 368 31.84 -24.88 5.42
N ASN A 369 30.64 -25.11 4.87
CA ASN A 369 29.80 -26.27 5.13
C ASN A 369 29.25 -26.85 3.82
N ARG A 370 28.86 -28.12 3.85
CA ARG A 370 28.26 -28.78 2.69
C ARG A 370 26.76 -28.45 2.63
N ILE A 371 26.36 -27.66 1.63
CA ILE A 371 24.95 -27.53 1.21
C ILE A 371 24.64 -28.71 0.28
N ILE A 372 23.46 -29.31 0.44
CA ILE A 372 23.02 -30.42 -0.41
C ILE A 372 22.52 -29.84 -1.74
N GLU A 373 23.16 -30.26 -2.83
CA GLU A 373 22.79 -29.92 -4.20
C GLU A 373 22.33 -31.18 -4.97
N PRO A 374 21.48 -31.05 -6.01
CA PRO A 374 20.92 -29.81 -6.53
C PRO A 374 19.77 -29.26 -5.68
N ILE A 375 19.61 -27.94 -5.68
CA ILE A 375 18.60 -27.21 -4.92
C ILE A 375 17.29 -27.17 -5.74
N PRO A 376 16.19 -27.74 -5.21
CA PRO A 376 14.92 -27.76 -5.90
C PRO A 376 14.22 -26.41 -5.74
N VAL A 377 13.91 -25.76 -6.86
CA VAL A 377 13.28 -24.44 -6.92
C VAL A 377 12.17 -24.39 -7.97
N TYR A 378 11.27 -23.42 -7.83
CA TYR A 378 10.38 -22.95 -8.89
C TYR A 378 11.01 -21.71 -9.54
N VAL A 379 11.17 -21.73 -10.85
CA VAL A 379 11.76 -20.64 -11.64
C VAL A 379 10.66 -19.89 -12.38
N PRO A 380 10.60 -18.54 -12.35
CA PRO A 380 9.64 -17.78 -13.13
C PRO A 380 9.77 -18.07 -14.64
N ARG A 381 8.67 -18.38 -15.33
CA ARG A 381 8.66 -18.66 -16.77
C ARG A 381 9.03 -17.44 -17.62
N ASN A 382 8.84 -16.23 -17.10
CA ASN A 382 9.23 -14.99 -17.79
C ASN A 382 10.76 -14.81 -17.94
N GLU A 383 11.57 -15.64 -17.27
CA GLU A 383 13.04 -15.63 -17.37
C GLU A 383 13.61 -16.71 -18.30
N GLU A 384 12.79 -17.52 -18.99
CA GLU A 384 13.29 -18.44 -20.04
C GLU A 384 13.80 -17.72 -21.31
N LYS A 385 13.83 -16.38 -21.28
CA LYS A 385 14.40 -15.51 -22.31
C LYS A 385 15.50 -14.60 -21.73
N MET A 386 16.53 -15.16 -21.12
CA MET A 386 17.84 -14.51 -21.10
C MET A 386 18.91 -15.53 -21.51
N PRO A 387 19.80 -15.15 -22.44
CA PRO A 387 20.73 -16.06 -23.13
C PRO A 387 21.80 -16.66 -22.22
#